data_AF-A0A3D0S7H0-F1
#
_entry.id   AF-A0A3D0S7H0-F1
#
_cell.length_a   1.000
_cell.length_b   1.000
_cell.length_c   1.000
_cell.angle_alpha   90.00
_cell.angle_beta   90.00
_cell.angle_gamma   90.00
#
_symmetry.space_group_name_H-M   'P 1'
#
loop_
_entity.id
_entity.type
_entity.pdbx_description
1 polymer ?
#
loop_
_entity_poly.entity_id
_entity_poly.type
_entity_poly.pdbx_seq_one_letter_code
_entity_poly.pdbx_strand_id
1 'polypeptide(L)' 'DTRTPYDVREVIRRVVDGSRFHEFKRLYAETLVCGFARIWGHEVGIVANNG' A
#
# COMPACT_ATOMS: atom_id res chain seq x y z
N ASP A 1 -9.06 -16.48 6.89
CA ASP A 1 -8.82 -16.23 8.33
C ASP A 1 -8.24 -14.82 8.45
N THR A 2 -8.82 -13.96 9.28
CA THR A 2 -8.36 -12.57 9.49
C THR A 2 -7.19 -12.48 10.47
N ARG A 3 -6.84 -13.59 11.14
CA ARG A 3 -5.72 -13.66 12.07
C ARG A 3 -4.39 -13.97 11.40
N THR A 4 -4.42 -14.42 10.15
CA THR A 4 -3.20 -14.72 9.39
C THR A 4 -2.59 -13.40 8.90
N PRO A 5 -1.36 -13.05 9.33
CA PRO A 5 -0.70 -11.85 8.87
C PRO A 5 -0.33 -11.97 7.39
N TYR A 6 -0.32 -10.84 6.68
CA TYR A 6 0.10 -10.75 5.29
C TYR A 6 0.71 -9.36 5.02
N ASP A 7 1.54 -9.24 3.98
CA ASP A 7 2.08 -7.94 3.57
C ASP A 7 1.03 -7.19 2.75
N VAL A 8 0.55 -6.06 3.25
CA VAL A 8 -0.44 -5.23 2.56
C VAL A 8 0.08 -4.66 1.24
N ARG A 9 1.40 -4.60 1.04
CA ARG A 9 2.01 -4.18 -0.24
C ARG A 9 1.67 -5.13 -1.39
N GLU A 10 1.44 -6.41 -1.09
CA GLU A 10 0.98 -7.38 -2.08
C GLU A 10 -0.41 -7.03 -2.62
N VAL A 11 -1.29 -6.53 -1.75
CA VAL A 11 -2.60 -6.04 -2.15
C VAL A 11 -2.46 -4.76 -2.96
N ILE A 12 -1.70 -3.78 -2.44
CA ILE A 12 -1.52 -2.47 -3.10
C ILE A 12 -0.99 -2.64 -4.53
N ARG A 13 0.06 -3.46 -4.75
CA ARG A 13 0.64 -3.68 -6.09
C ARG A 13 -0.35 -4.23 -7.12
N ARG A 14 -1.38 -4.97 -6.69
CA ARG A 14 -2.41 -5.54 -7.58
C ARG A 14 -3.53 -4.55 -7.90
N VAL A 15 -3.72 -3.54 -7.05
CA VAL A 15 -4.79 -2.55 -7.18
C VAL A 15 -4.34 -1.33 -7.99
N VAL A 16 -3.09 -0.90 -7.82
CA VAL A 16 -2.59 0.35 -8.43
C VAL A 16 -2.13 0.15 -9.88
N ASP A 17 -2.30 1.19 -10.69
CA ASP A 17 -1.97 1.18 -12.11
C ASP A 17 -0.48 0.86 -12.34
N GLY A 18 -0.24 -0.19 -13.12
CA GLY A 18 1.11 -0.65 -13.45
C GLY A 18 1.95 -1.09 -12.24
N SER A 19 1.30 -1.42 -11.12
CA SER A 19 1.95 -1.81 -9.86
C SER A 19 2.94 -0.77 -9.32
N ARG A 20 2.80 0.50 -9.70
CA ARG A 20 3.65 1.60 -9.26
C ARG A 20 3.08 2.24 -8.00
N PHE A 21 3.88 2.22 -6.94
CA PHE A 21 3.54 2.81 -5.64
C PHE A 21 4.74 3.57 -5.08
N HIS A 22 4.54 4.84 -4.73
CA HIS A 22 5.57 5.67 -4.10
C HIS A 22 5.32 5.70 -2.59
N GLU A 23 6.04 4.85 -1.87
CA GLU A 23 5.87 4.68 -0.43
C GLU A 23 6.48 5.85 0.36
N PHE A 24 5.68 6.45 1.23
CA PHE A 24 6.08 7.54 2.11
C PHE A 24 6.61 6.97 3.43
N LYS A 25 7.80 7.43 3.84
CA LYS A 25 8.44 7.04 5.13
C LYS A 25 8.48 5.51 5.36
N ARG A 26 8.82 4.73 4.33
CA ARG A 26 8.88 3.25 4.38
C ARG A 26 9.60 2.65 5.60
N LEU A 27 10.64 3.31 6.11
CA LEU A 27 11.49 2.82 7.21
C LEU A 27 11.01 3.29 8.60
N TYR A 28 9.86 3.95 8.69
CA TYR A 28 9.31 4.47 9.94
C TYR A 28 7.91 3.90 10.17
N ALA A 29 7.72 3.23 11.30
CA ALA A 29 6.45 2.59 11.68
C ALA A 29 5.92 1.59 10.63
N GLU A 30 6.65 0.47 10.43
CA GLU A 30 6.38 -0.54 9.39
C GLU A 30 5.02 -1.25 9.48
N THR A 31 4.30 -1.12 10.59
CA THR A 31 2.92 -1.60 10.76
C THR A 31 1.90 -0.74 9.99
N LEU A 32 2.28 0.43 9.48
CA LEU A 32 1.44 1.30 8.67
C LEU A 32 2.12 1.62 7.34
N VAL A 33 1.47 1.26 6.24
CA VAL A 33 1.93 1.57 4.88
C VAL A 33 1.19 2.79 4.36
N CYS A 34 1.95 3.82 4.00
CA CYS A 34 1.43 5.06 3.41
C CYS A 34 2.14 5.34 2.09
N GLY A 35 1.44 5.97 1.13
CA GLY A 35 2.09 6.41 -0.10
C GLY A 35 1.12 6.88 -1.17
N PHE A 36 1.68 7.21 -2.33
CA PHE A 36 0.95 7.75 -3.48
C PHE A 36 0.91 6.74 -4.63
N ALA A 37 -0.20 6.71 -5.35
CA ALA A 37 -0.40 5.83 -6.51
C ALA A 37 -1.38 6.43 -7.51
N ARG A 38 -1.68 5.67 -8.57
CA ARG A 38 -2.81 5.94 -9.46
C ARG A 38 -3.74 4.73 -9.55
N ILE A 39 -5.04 4.99 -9.65
CA ILE A 39 -6.07 3.98 -9.96
C ILE A 39 -6.93 4.55 -11.08
N TRP A 40 -6.98 3.86 -12.22
CA TRP A 40 -7.66 4.32 -13.44
C TRP A 40 -7.23 5.73 -13.87
N GLY A 41 -5.95 6.06 -13.68
CA GLY A 41 -5.37 7.37 -14.00
C GLY A 41 -5.57 8.45 -12.93
N HIS A 42 -6.42 8.22 -11.93
CA HIS A 42 -6.65 9.18 -10.84
C HIS A 42 -5.58 9.06 -9.76
N GLU A 43 -5.03 10.18 -9.31
CA GLU A 43 -4.05 10.22 -8.22
C GLU A 43 -4.72 9.97 -6.87
N VAL A 44 -4.15 9.05 -6.09
CA VAL A 44 -4.68 8.63 -4.79
C VAL A 44 -3.59 8.55 -3.73
N GLY A 45 -3.96 8.89 -2.50
CA GLY A 45 -3.18 8.58 -1.29
C GLY A 45 -3.70 7.30 -0.66
N ILE A 46 -2.81 6.36 -0.38
CA ILE A 46 -3.14 5.07 0.24
C ILE A 46 -2.61 5.06 1.66
N VAL A 47 -3.45 4.64 2.61
CA VAL A 47 -3.11 4.39 4.01
C VAL A 47 -3.64 3.00 4.36
N ALA A 48 -2.76 2.08 4.75
CA ALA A 48 -3.10 0.68 4.94
C ALA A 48 -2.38 0.05 6.13
N ASN A 49 -3.09 -0.79 6.89
CA ASN A 49 -2.52 -1.53 8.02
C ASN A 49 -1.71 -2.74 7.53
N ASN A 50 -0.55 -2.97 8.15
CA ASN A 50 0.37 -4.07 7.89
C ASN A 50 0.79 -4.80 9.20
N GLY A 51 0.01 -4.63 10.27
CA GLY A 51 0.19 -5.29 11.57
C GLY A 51 -1.08 -5.97 12.07
#